data_AF-O74433-F1
#
_entry.id   AF-O74433-F1
#
_cell.length_a   1.000
_cell.length_b   1.000
_cell.length_c   1.000
_cell.angle_alpha   90.00
_cell.angle_beta   90.00
_cell.angle_gamma   90.00
#
_symmetry.space_group_name_H-M   'P 1'
#
loop_
_entity.id
_entity.type
_entity.pdbx_description
1 polymer ?
#
loop_
_entity_poly.entity_id
_entity_poly.type
_entity_poly.pdbx_seq_one_letter_code
_entity_poly.pdbx_strand_id
1 'polypeptide(L)' 'MASSTIYNIFFRRNSSFYATIFVSAFFAKIGFDVFTDSVWKRANAGLTWDEVKPRFLNKDEDAEDDE' A
#
# COMPACT_ATOMS: atom_id res chain seq x y z
N MET A 1 -19.50 21.90 17.04
CA MET A 1 -20.66 21.21 16.42
C MET A 1 -20.25 19.98 15.61
N ALA A 2 -19.34 20.06 14.63
CA ALA A 2 -18.94 18.89 13.83
C ALA A 2 -18.43 17.68 14.64
N SER A 3 -17.56 17.94 15.64
CA SER A 3 -17.02 16.88 16.52
C SER A 3 -18.11 16.11 17.29
N SER A 4 -19.18 16.78 17.76
CA SER A 4 -20.28 16.08 18.45
C SER A 4 -21.11 15.22 17.50
N THR A 5 -21.24 15.64 16.24
CA THR A 5 -21.93 14.86 15.20
C THR A 5 -21.16 13.58 14.90
N ILE A 6 -19.84 13.68 14.68
CA ILE A 6 -18.97 12.53 14.44
C ILE A 6 -19.01 11.57 15.63
N TYR A 7 -18.93 12.08 16.86
CA TYR A 7 -19.03 11.27 18.08
C TYR A 7 -20.35 10.51 18.16
N ASN A 8 -21.48 11.20 17.95
CA ASN A 8 -22.79 10.57 18.02
C ASN A 8 -23.02 9.50 16.94
N ILE A 9 -22.43 9.66 15.75
CA ILE A 9 -22.58 8.71 14.64
C ILE A 9 -21.71 7.46 14.86
N PHE A 10 -20.42 7.65 15.13
CA PHE A 10 -19.46 6.56 15.10
C PHE A 10 -19.13 6.01 16.48
N PHE A 11 -19.06 6.85 17.50
CA PHE A 11 -18.40 6.53 18.77
C PHE A 11 -19.36 6.36 19.96
N ARG A 12 -20.62 6.83 19.89
CA ARG A 12 -21.53 6.85 21.04
C ARG A 12 -22.19 5.50 21.37
N ARG A 13 -22.49 4.67 20.37
CA ARG A 13 -23.10 3.34 20.60
C ARG A 13 -22.05 2.25 20.41
N ASN A 14 -21.99 1.27 21.32
CA ASN A 14 -21.01 0.18 21.22
C ASN A 14 -21.05 -0.54 19.86
N SER A 15 -22.25 -0.81 19.33
CA SER A 15 -22.39 -1.47 18.02
C SER A 15 -21.81 -0.64 16.86
N SER A 16 -22.07 0.67 16.82
CA SER A 16 -21.49 1.55 15.79
C SER A 16 -19.99 1.71 15.99
N PHE A 17 -19.53 1.72 17.23
CA PHE A 17 -18.11 1.84 17.57
C PHE A 17 -17.30 0.65 17.04
N TYR A 18 -17.73 -0.59 17.33
CA TYR A 18 -17.04 -1.79 16.81
C TYR A 18 -17.05 -1.84 15.28
N ALA A 19 -18.18 -1.51 14.64
CA ALA A 19 -18.26 -1.45 13.19
C ALA A 19 -17.28 -0.41 12.60
N THR A 20 -17.20 0.77 13.22
CA THR A 20 -16.26 1.82 12.83
C THR A 20 -14.82 1.34 12.94
N ILE A 21 -14.47 0.66 14.04
CA ILE A 21 -13.12 0.09 14.23
C ILE A 21 -12.81 -0.89 13.10
N PHE A 22 -13.68 -1.88 12.83
CA PHE A 22 -13.40 -2.88 11.80
C PHE A 22 -13.26 -2.28 10.40
N VAL A 23 -14.14 -1.36 10.03
CA VAL A 23 -14.07 -0.66 8.74
C VAL A 23 -12.78 0.16 8.67
N SER A 24 -12.46 0.93 9.71
CA SER A 24 -11.24 1.73 9.75
C SER A 24 -9.97 0.88 9.69
N ALA A 25 -9.94 -0.27 10.38
CA ALA A 25 -8.80 -1.18 10.38
C ALA A 25 -8.55 -1.78 8.99
N PHE A 26 -9.62 -2.12 8.26
CA PHE A 26 -9.51 -2.62 6.88
C PHE A 26 -8.88 -1.57 5.95
N PHE A 27 -9.39 -0.34 5.98
CA PHE A 27 -8.84 0.75 5.16
C PHE A 27 -7.43 1.17 5.60
N ALA A 28 -7.19 1.23 6.91
CA ALA A 28 -5.88 1.53 7.46
C ALA A 28 -4.86 0.48 7.05
N LYS A 29 -5.20 -0.81 7.07
CA LYS A 29 -4.32 -1.87 6.60
C LYS A 29 -3.90 -1.64 5.14
N ILE A 30 -4.87 -1.45 4.23
CA ILE A 30 -4.58 -1.23 2.80
C ILE A 30 -3.70 0.01 2.61
N GLY A 31 -4.07 1.12 3.26
CA GLY A 31 -3.32 2.36 3.16
C GLY A 31 -1.91 2.23 3.73
N PHE A 32 -1.76 1.52 4.86
CA PHE A 32 -0.48 1.30 5.51
C PHE A 32 0.41 0.42 4.64
N ASP A 33 -0.08 -0.72 4.13
CA ASP A 33 0.68 -1.62 3.26
C ASP A 33 1.25 -0.86 2.04
N VAL A 34 0.40 -0.11 1.33
CA VAL A 34 0.82 0.69 0.16
C VAL A 34 1.84 1.76 0.55
N PHE A 35 1.62 2.44 1.68
CA PHE A 35 2.51 3.49 2.15
C PHE A 35 3.88 2.93 2.52
N THR A 36 3.92 1.85 3.31
CA THR A 36 5.19 1.23 3.73
C THR A 36 5.95 0.63 2.58
N ASP A 37 5.27 -0.02 1.63
CA ASP A 37 5.91 -0.52 0.40
C ASP A 37 6.53 0.62 -0.39
N SER A 38 5.83 1.75 -0.54
CA SER A 38 6.35 2.92 -1.24
C SER A 38 7.59 3.49 -0.57
N VAL A 39 7.56 3.63 0.77
CA VAL A 39 8.72 4.11 1.55
C VAL A 39 9.89 3.14 1.39
N TRP A 40 9.65 1.83 1.47
CA TRP A 40 10.69 0.81 1.36
C TRP A 40 11.30 0.76 -0.05
N LYS A 41 10.47 0.79 -1.10
CA LYS A 41 10.94 0.82 -2.49
C LYS A 41 11.78 2.06 -2.77
N ARG A 42 11.37 3.22 -2.27
CA ARG A 42 12.16 4.46 -2.41
C ARG A 42 13.49 4.39 -1.68
N ALA A 43 13.54 3.74 -0.52
CA ALA A 43 14.78 3.55 0.22
C ALA A 43 15.72 2.53 -0.45
N ASN A 44 15.18 1.56 -1.20
CA ASN A 44 15.93 0.50 -1.88
C ASN A 44 15.90 0.63 -3.42
N ALA A 45 15.75 1.86 -3.91
CA ALA A 45 15.70 2.13 -5.34
C ALA A 45 17.00 1.67 -6.02
N GLY A 46 16.86 0.98 -7.15
CA GLY A 46 17.91 0.37 -7.95
C GLY A 46 18.35 -1.02 -7.49
N LEU A 47 17.88 -1.50 -6.33
CA LEU A 47 18.30 -2.79 -5.75
C LEU A 47 17.20 -3.85 -5.82
N THR A 48 15.94 -3.43 -5.98
CA THR A 48 14.81 -4.36 -5.92
C THR A 48 14.71 -5.15 -7.23
N TRP A 49 14.41 -6.45 -7.13
CA TRP A 49 14.42 -7.36 -8.28
C TRP A 49 13.52 -6.89 -9.43
N ASP A 50 12.37 -6.27 -9.14
CA ASP A 50 11.47 -5.67 -10.13
C ASP A 50 12.15 -4.59 -10.98
N GLU A 51 13.10 -3.83 -10.44
CA GLU A 51 13.85 -2.81 -11.18
C GLU A 51 15.11 -3.35 -11.86
N VAL A 52 15.70 -4.42 -11.32
CA VAL A 52 16.92 -5.03 -11.86
C VAL A 52 16.61 -6.04 -12.98
N LYS A 53 15.54 -6.84 -12.83
CA LYS A 53 15.15 -7.91 -13.75
C LYS A 53 15.05 -7.48 -15.22
N PRO A 54 14.50 -6.31 -15.58
CA PRO A 54 14.42 -5.87 -16.98
C PRO A 54 15.77 -5.82 -17.69
N ARG A 55 16.88 -5.57 -16.95
CA ARG A 55 18.23 -5.53 -17.52
C ARG A 55 18.74 -6.88 -17.99
N PHE A 56 18.18 -7.97 -17.46
CA PHE A 56 18.57 -9.32 -17.82
C PHE A 56 17.68 -9.86 -18.95
N LEU A 57 16.38 -9.58 -18.91
CA LEU A 57 15.46 -10.03 -19.96
C LEU A 57 15.73 -9.37 -21.31
N ASN A 58 15.99 -8.06 -21.35
CA ASN A 58 16.34 -7.39 -22.61
C ASN A 58 17.67 -7.89 -23.17
N LYS A 59 18.58 -8.33 -22.30
CA LYS A 59 19.90 -8.82 -22.71
C LYS A 59 19.83 -10.20 -23.37
N ASP A 60 18.79 -10.98 -23.08
CA ASP A 60 18.52 -12.25 -23.76
C ASP A 60 17.89 -12.01 -25.15
N GLU A 61 17.04 -10.98 -25.31
CA GLU A 61 16.47 -10.59 -26.62
C GLU A 61 17.54 -9.96 -27.54
N ASP A 62 18.37 -9.04 -27.03
CA ASP A 62 19.46 -8.43 -27.81
C ASP A 62 20.54 -9.47 -28.23
N ALA A 63 20.67 -10.58 -27.50
CA ALA A 63 21.61 -11.65 -27.83
C ALA A 63 21.09 -12.63 -28.90
N GLU A 64 19.76 -12.75 -29.07
CA GLU A 64 19.16 -13.55 -30.16
C GLU A 64 19.17 -12.80 -31.51
N ASP A 65 19.15 -11.45 -31.51
CA ASP A 65 19.21 -10.64 -32.73
C ASP A 65 20.64 -10.48 -33.31
N ASP A 66 21.67 -10.81 -32.54
CA ASP A 66 23.09 -10.75 -32.93
C ASP A 66 23.65 -12.11 -33.47
N GLU A 67 22.85 -13.19 -33.52
CA GLU A 67 23.16 -14.49 -34.18
C GLU A 67 22.50 -14.66 -35.56
#